data_AF-A0A3E0DUQ8-F1
#
_entry.id   AF-A0A3E0DUQ8-F1
#
_cell.length_a   1.000
_cell.length_b   1.000
_cell.length_c   1.000
_cell.angle_alpha   90.00
_cell.angle_beta   90.00
_cell.angle_gamma   90.00
#
_symmetry.space_group_name_H-M   'P 1'
#
loop_
_entity.id
_entity.type
_entity.pdbx_description
1 polymer ?
#
loop_
_entity_poly.entity_id
_entity_poly.type
_entity_poly.pdbx_seq_one_letter_code
_entity_poly.pdbx_strand_id
1 'polypeptide(L)'
;MKLITKIFFLTIILNSCVGKNETNELAKFDKNGKMIVYNEGVYAEMWTKNHNIDVTVIDTLCINQKAKAINDIKNGKLIYFGLIPEQFKSKVIKTFRQHGIETKEHFGRCVRMKGFEPYCYQNEMYKAILKKYGDSFIELTFENAKKEFVKENPKTELTEDGIKLSEKYK
;
A
#
# COMPACT_ATOMS: atom_id res chain seq x y z
N MET A 1 -4.48 -35.31 -45.28
CA MET A 1 -5.22 -34.11 -44.81
C MET A 1 -5.18 -33.87 -43.29
N LYS A 2 -4.43 -34.64 -42.47
CA LYS A 2 -4.29 -34.40 -41.01
C LYS A 2 -2.91 -33.84 -40.60
N LEU A 3 -1.90 -33.97 -41.46
CA LEU A 3 -0.53 -33.50 -41.19
C LEU A 3 -0.35 -32.01 -41.55
N ILE A 4 -0.96 -31.58 -42.66
CA ILE A 4 -0.91 -30.18 -43.15
C ILE A 4 -1.64 -29.24 -42.18
N THR A 5 -2.75 -29.68 -41.58
CA THR A 5 -3.52 -28.92 -40.59
C THR A 5 -2.77 -28.74 -39.26
N LYS A 6 -1.90 -29.69 -38.88
CA LYS A 6 -1.05 -29.55 -37.68
C LYS A 6 0.09 -28.55 -37.89
N ILE A 7 0.66 -28.48 -39.09
CA ILE A 7 1.72 -27.52 -39.43
C ILE A 7 1.17 -26.09 -39.46
N PHE A 8 -0.04 -25.89 -39.97
CA PHE A 8 -0.69 -24.58 -40.01
C PHE A 8 -1.06 -24.02 -38.62
N PHE A 9 -1.38 -24.90 -37.66
CA PHE A 9 -1.61 -24.49 -36.27
C PHE A 9 -0.32 -24.08 -35.56
N LEU A 10 0.82 -24.67 -35.92
CA LEU A 10 2.11 -24.38 -35.28
C LEU A 10 2.67 -23.01 -35.72
N THR A 11 2.42 -22.58 -36.95
CA THR A 11 2.87 -21.27 -37.47
C THR A 11 2.06 -20.09 -36.91
N ILE A 12 0.79 -20.28 -36.56
CA ILE A 12 -0.05 -19.24 -35.94
C ILE A 12 0.39 -18.92 -34.49
N ILE A 13 0.85 -19.94 -33.75
CA ILE A 13 1.33 -19.76 -32.37
C ILE A 13 2.68 -19.03 -32.34
N LEU A 14 3.56 -19.30 -33.31
CA LEU A 14 4.89 -18.67 -33.37
C LEU A 14 4.85 -17.19 -33.81
N ASN A 15 3.89 -16.80 -34.66
CA ASN A 15 3.73 -15.40 -35.07
C ASN A 15 3.00 -14.51 -34.05
N SER A 16 2.38 -15.09 -33.01
CA SER A 16 1.69 -14.30 -31.97
C SER A 16 2.64 -13.69 -30.93
N CYS A 17 3.93 -14.03 -30.95
CA CYS A 17 4.93 -13.48 -30.01
C CYS A 17 5.75 -12.30 -30.57
N VAL A 18 5.55 -11.90 -31.84
CA VAL A 18 6.32 -10.81 -32.48
C VAL A 18 5.58 -9.46 -32.39
N GLY A 19 4.31 -9.45 -31.98
CA GLY A 19 3.46 -8.26 -31.95
C GLY A 19 3.27 -7.62 -30.58
N LYS A 20 4.32 -7.03 -30.00
CA LYS A 20 4.30 -5.86 -29.09
C LYS A 20 5.58 -5.81 -28.27
N ASN A 21 6.58 -5.10 -28.76
CA ASN A 21 7.57 -4.45 -27.91
C ASN A 21 7.83 -3.05 -28.48
N GLU A 22 6.77 -2.25 -28.62
CA GLU A 22 6.94 -0.81 -28.49
C GLU A 22 7.15 -0.55 -27.00
N THR A 23 8.40 -0.63 -26.55
CA THR A 23 8.78 0.07 -25.33
C THR A 23 8.62 1.54 -25.64
N ASN A 24 7.46 2.12 -25.35
CA ASN A 24 7.29 3.57 -25.31
C ASN A 24 8.31 4.09 -24.31
N GLU A 25 9.45 4.57 -24.81
CA GLU A 25 10.45 5.19 -23.96
C GLU A 25 9.79 6.35 -23.20
N LEU A 26 9.99 6.37 -21.88
CA LEU A 26 9.44 7.44 -21.05
C LEU A 26 10.02 8.79 -21.50
N ALA A 27 9.16 9.80 -21.58
CA ALA A 27 9.57 11.15 -21.96
C ALA A 27 10.67 11.66 -21.01
N LYS A 28 11.76 12.20 -21.57
CA LYS A 28 12.88 12.73 -20.77
C LYS A 28 12.62 14.14 -20.24
N PHE A 29 11.80 14.91 -20.95
CA PHE A 29 11.47 16.30 -20.62
C PHE A 29 9.97 16.52 -20.63
N ASP A 30 9.50 17.43 -19.78
CA ASP A 30 8.12 17.86 -19.76
C ASP A 30 7.84 18.93 -20.83
N LYS A 31 6.58 19.37 -20.91
CA LYS A 31 6.13 20.39 -21.87
C LYS A 31 6.83 21.75 -21.72
N ASN A 32 7.50 22.00 -20.59
CA ASN A 32 8.23 23.23 -20.30
C ASN A 32 9.75 23.05 -20.47
N GLY A 33 10.20 21.89 -20.96
CA GLY A 33 11.62 21.57 -21.12
C GLY A 33 12.32 21.15 -19.82
N LYS A 34 11.60 20.92 -18.72
CA LYS A 34 12.20 20.45 -17.46
C LYS A 34 12.45 18.96 -17.53
N MET A 35 13.56 18.50 -16.96
CA MET A 35 13.85 17.06 -16.85
C MET A 35 12.75 16.37 -16.03
N ILE A 36 12.29 15.22 -16.51
CA ILE A 36 11.34 14.38 -15.78
C ILE A 36 12.09 13.33 -14.97
N VAL A 37 11.75 13.22 -13.68
CA VAL A 37 12.29 12.20 -12.78
C VAL A 37 11.18 11.25 -12.35
N TYR A 38 11.36 9.98 -12.68
CA TYR A 38 10.39 8.91 -12.40
C TYR A 38 10.73 8.06 -11.18
N ASN A 39 11.96 8.15 -10.68
CA ASN A 39 12.50 7.30 -9.62
C ASN A 39 12.95 8.13 -8.43
N GLU A 40 12.50 7.73 -7.23
CA GLU A 40 12.80 8.45 -5.99
C GLU A 40 14.28 8.41 -5.62
N GLY A 41 14.99 7.31 -5.90
CA GLY A 41 16.42 7.18 -5.64
C GLY A 41 17.23 8.14 -6.51
N VAL A 42 16.90 8.24 -7.79
CA VAL A 42 17.51 9.23 -8.71
C VAL A 42 17.24 10.65 -8.22
N TYR A 43 16.01 10.96 -7.82
CA TYR A 43 15.68 12.26 -7.25
C TYR A 43 16.50 12.55 -5.99
N ALA A 44 16.63 11.57 -5.09
CA ALA A 44 17.40 11.70 -3.86
C ALA A 44 18.89 11.98 -4.16
N GLU A 45 19.49 11.28 -5.12
CA GLU A 45 20.87 11.53 -5.57
C GLU A 45 21.05 12.91 -6.20
N MET A 46 20.07 13.41 -6.94
CA MET A 46 20.10 14.76 -7.49
C MET A 46 20.01 15.80 -6.36
N TRP A 47 19.12 15.56 -5.41
CA TRP A 47 18.87 16.46 -4.28
C TRP A 47 20.07 16.56 -3.33
N THR A 48 20.79 15.46 -3.10
CA THR A 48 22.02 15.48 -2.26
C THR A 48 23.16 16.26 -2.90
N LYS A 49 23.20 16.36 -4.24
CA LYS A 49 24.19 17.16 -4.97
C LYS A 49 23.77 18.63 -5.08
N ASN A 50 22.47 18.89 -5.23
CA ASN A 50 21.90 20.23 -5.33
C ASN A 50 20.50 20.24 -4.70
N HIS A 51 20.35 20.94 -3.58
CA HIS A 51 19.06 21.03 -2.88
C HIS A 51 18.00 21.86 -3.61
N ASN A 52 18.39 22.63 -4.65
CA ASN A 52 17.50 23.47 -5.44
C ASN A 52 17.30 22.91 -6.87
N ILE A 53 17.04 21.61 -6.97
CA ILE A 53 16.73 20.94 -8.23
C ILE A 53 15.38 21.40 -8.80
N ASP A 54 15.39 21.87 -10.04
CA ASP A 54 14.17 22.20 -10.79
C ASP A 54 13.86 21.09 -11.80
N VAL A 55 13.01 20.15 -11.38
CA VAL A 55 12.62 18.98 -12.15
C VAL A 55 11.12 18.72 -12.02
N THR A 56 10.56 18.02 -12.99
CA THR A 56 9.18 17.52 -12.92
C THR A 56 9.21 16.07 -12.44
N VAL A 57 8.50 15.79 -11.34
CA VAL A 57 8.41 14.43 -10.78
C VAL A 57 7.15 13.75 -11.30
N ILE A 58 7.30 12.52 -11.80
CA ILE A 58 6.17 11.64 -12.13
C ILE A 58 6.35 10.34 -11.36
N ASP A 59 5.62 10.19 -10.26
CA ASP A 59 5.66 9.00 -9.41
C ASP A 59 4.89 7.83 -10.03
N THR A 60 5.52 7.16 -10.99
CA THR A 60 4.93 6.01 -11.69
C THR A 60 4.68 4.83 -10.76
N LEU A 61 5.50 4.67 -9.71
CA LEU A 61 5.30 3.64 -8.70
C LEU A 61 3.97 3.87 -7.97
N CYS A 62 3.72 5.09 -7.48
CA CYS A 62 2.48 5.43 -6.82
C CYS A 62 1.26 5.27 -7.75
N ILE A 63 1.36 5.74 -9.00
CA ILE A 63 0.28 5.58 -10.01
C ILE A 63 -0.08 4.10 -10.16
N ASN A 64 0.92 3.24 -10.36
CA ASN A 64 0.72 1.80 -10.51
C ASN A 64 0.17 1.16 -9.23
N GLN A 65 0.64 1.58 -8.06
CA GLN A 65 0.15 1.11 -6.77
C GLN A 65 -1.32 1.47 -6.54
N LYS A 66 -1.74 2.71 -6.86
CA LYS A 66 -3.15 3.13 -6.77
C LYS A 66 -4.03 2.30 -7.72
N ALA A 67 -3.60 2.14 -8.97
CA ALA A 67 -4.33 1.32 -9.94
C ALA A 67 -4.52 -0.12 -9.45
N LYS A 68 -3.44 -0.72 -8.91
CA LYS A 68 -3.51 -2.05 -8.31
C LYS A 68 -4.44 -2.09 -7.11
N ALA A 69 -4.35 -1.14 -6.18
CA ALA A 69 -5.20 -1.10 -5.00
C ALA A 69 -6.68 -1.02 -5.38
N ILE A 70 -7.04 -0.15 -6.32
CA ILE A 70 -8.40 -0.01 -6.84
C ILE A 70 -8.91 -1.35 -7.41
N ASN A 71 -8.07 -2.06 -8.17
CA ASN A 71 -8.44 -3.36 -8.72
C ASN A 71 -8.67 -4.41 -7.61
N ASP A 72 -7.76 -4.50 -6.64
CA ASP A 72 -7.90 -5.43 -5.51
C ASP A 72 -9.16 -5.12 -4.68
N ILE A 73 -9.45 -3.84 -4.42
CA ILE A 73 -10.66 -3.39 -3.70
C ILE A 73 -11.93 -3.77 -4.47
N LYS A 74 -11.95 -3.56 -5.80
CA LYS A 74 -13.07 -3.98 -6.66
C LYS A 74 -13.31 -5.48 -6.61
N ASN A 75 -12.25 -6.27 -6.44
CA ASN A 75 -12.32 -7.72 -6.30
C ASN A 75 -12.60 -8.17 -4.84
N GLY A 76 -13.00 -7.25 -3.96
CA GLY A 76 -13.40 -7.56 -2.58
C GLY A 76 -12.25 -7.70 -1.60
N LYS A 77 -11.00 -7.47 -2.01
CA LYS A 77 -9.83 -7.59 -1.15
C LYS A 77 -9.62 -6.33 -0.33
N LEU A 78 -9.53 -6.48 0.99
CA LEU A 78 -9.17 -5.41 1.93
C LEU A 78 -7.99 -5.86 2.77
N ILE A 79 -6.99 -4.99 2.91
CA ILE A 79 -5.80 -5.25 3.71
C ILE A 79 -5.53 -4.04 4.61
N TYR A 80 -5.54 -4.25 5.92
CA TYR A 80 -5.03 -3.28 6.87
C TYR A 80 -3.50 -3.39 6.94
N PHE A 81 -2.82 -2.27 6.69
CA PHE A 81 -1.38 -2.15 6.85
C PHE A 81 -1.09 -1.31 8.08
N GLY A 82 -0.39 -1.88 9.05
CA GLY A 82 -0.02 -1.16 10.27
C GLY A 82 0.77 -2.01 11.23
N LEU A 83 1.43 -1.36 12.18
CA LEU A 83 2.03 -2.02 13.32
C LEU A 83 0.95 -2.29 14.37
N ILE A 84 0.73 -3.55 14.70
CA ILE A 84 -0.23 -3.95 15.73
C ILE A 84 0.57 -4.39 16.96
N PRO A 85 0.50 -3.65 18.09
CA PRO A 85 1.19 -4.03 19.32
C PRO A 85 0.83 -5.45 19.78
N GLU A 86 1.88 -6.21 20.16
CA GLU A 86 1.79 -7.65 20.41
C GLU A 86 0.78 -7.98 21.52
N GLN A 87 0.65 -7.12 22.52
CA GLN A 87 -0.23 -7.32 23.68
C GLN A 87 -1.69 -7.56 23.27
N PHE A 88 -2.17 -6.88 22.23
CA PHE A 88 -3.57 -6.96 21.79
C PHE A 88 -3.71 -7.40 20.33
N LYS A 89 -2.62 -7.89 19.72
CA LYS A 89 -2.56 -8.28 18.31
C LYS A 89 -3.57 -9.34 17.93
N SER A 90 -3.72 -10.39 18.74
CA SER A 90 -4.66 -11.48 18.48
C SER A 90 -6.12 -11.00 18.38
N LYS A 91 -6.51 -10.04 19.23
CA LYS A 91 -7.85 -9.46 19.26
C LYS A 91 -8.10 -8.57 18.04
N VAL A 92 -7.15 -7.69 17.71
CA VAL A 92 -7.24 -6.83 16.52
C VAL A 92 -7.32 -7.66 15.23
N ILE A 93 -6.44 -8.64 15.05
CA ILE A 93 -6.45 -9.53 13.88
C ILE A 93 -7.76 -10.31 13.80
N LYS A 94 -8.28 -10.80 14.92
CA LYS A 94 -9.57 -11.51 14.95
C LYS A 94 -10.71 -10.60 14.46
N THR A 95 -10.79 -9.37 14.93
CA THR A 95 -11.81 -8.40 14.50
C THR A 95 -11.68 -8.08 13.02
N PHE A 96 -10.47 -7.79 12.53
CA PHE A 96 -10.26 -7.54 11.10
C PHE A 96 -10.66 -8.76 10.24
N ARG A 97 -10.27 -9.97 10.65
CA ARG A 97 -10.62 -11.21 9.95
C ARG A 97 -12.14 -11.43 9.89
N GLN A 98 -12.88 -11.15 10.96
CA GLN A 98 -14.34 -11.23 10.98
C GLN A 98 -15.00 -10.29 9.96
N HIS A 99 -14.31 -9.21 9.59
CA HIS A 99 -14.75 -8.25 8.57
C HIS A 99 -14.11 -8.50 7.20
N GLY A 100 -13.48 -9.67 6.99
CA GLY A 100 -12.83 -10.01 5.72
C GLY A 100 -11.63 -9.11 5.39
N ILE A 101 -10.97 -8.55 6.41
CA ILE A 101 -9.78 -7.69 6.26
C ILE A 101 -8.54 -8.52 6.61
N GLU A 102 -7.62 -8.63 5.65
CA GLU A 102 -6.28 -9.18 5.88
C GLU A 102 -5.44 -8.16 6.67
N THR A 103 -4.48 -8.63 7.47
CA THR A 103 -3.52 -7.74 8.16
C THR A 103 -2.11 -7.99 7.64
N LYS A 104 -1.38 -6.92 7.35
CA LYS A 104 0.05 -6.97 7.03
C LYS A 104 0.81 -5.95 7.86
N GLU A 105 1.93 -6.37 8.42
CA GLU A 105 2.82 -5.45 9.11
C GLU A 105 3.44 -4.48 8.11
N HIS A 106 3.52 -3.22 8.53
CA HIS A 106 4.08 -2.16 7.70
C HIS A 106 4.78 -1.12 8.57
N PHE A 107 6.07 -0.94 8.31
CA PHE A 107 6.85 0.13 8.92
C PHE A 107 6.87 1.34 7.98
N GLY A 108 6.20 2.40 8.43
CA GLY A 108 6.24 3.68 7.76
C GLY A 108 7.62 4.33 7.90
N ARG A 109 8.00 5.09 6.87
CA ARG A 109 9.19 5.92 6.80
C ARG A 109 8.79 7.34 7.17
N CYS A 110 9.64 8.00 7.94
CA CYS A 110 9.41 9.40 8.32
C CYS A 110 9.83 10.36 7.21
N VAL A 111 10.84 10.00 6.41
CA VAL A 111 11.40 10.87 5.35
C VAL A 111 10.56 10.76 4.08
N ARG A 112 10.18 11.91 3.52
CA ARG A 112 9.44 11.99 2.25
C ARG A 112 10.23 12.82 1.25
N MET A 113 10.45 12.26 0.06
CA MET A 113 10.99 13.03 -1.05
C MET A 113 9.86 13.80 -1.73
N LYS A 114 10.10 15.07 -2.02
CA LYS A 114 9.12 15.94 -2.68
C LYS A 114 8.72 15.33 -4.03
N GLY A 115 7.41 15.30 -4.29
CA GLY A 115 6.86 14.76 -5.55
C GLY A 115 6.66 13.24 -5.55
N PHE A 116 7.22 12.50 -4.58
CA PHE A 116 6.99 11.07 -4.43
C PHE A 116 6.07 10.79 -3.24
N GLU A 117 4.94 10.14 -3.50
CA GLU A 117 3.94 9.85 -2.47
C GLU A 117 4.22 8.45 -1.89
N PRO A 118 4.53 8.35 -0.59
CA PRO A 118 4.75 7.04 0.02
C PRO A 118 3.43 6.30 0.21
N TYR A 119 3.52 4.96 0.16
CA TYR A 119 2.46 4.06 0.63
C TYR A 119 1.13 4.18 -0.12
N CYS A 120 1.18 4.52 -1.41
CA CYS A 120 -0.02 4.75 -2.20
C CYS A 120 -0.98 3.56 -2.20
N TYR A 121 -0.49 2.32 -2.25
CA TYR A 121 -1.33 1.14 -2.15
C TYR A 121 -2.04 1.04 -0.78
N GLN A 122 -1.27 1.22 0.29
CA GLN A 122 -1.73 1.12 1.68
C GLN A 122 -2.75 2.23 1.99
N ASN A 123 -2.52 3.44 1.51
CA ASN A 123 -3.42 4.58 1.69
C ASN A 123 -4.78 4.32 1.04
N GLU A 124 -4.79 3.78 -0.19
CA GLU A 124 -6.05 3.43 -0.85
C GLU A 124 -6.78 2.28 -0.13
N MET A 125 -6.05 1.28 0.37
CA MET A 125 -6.65 0.21 1.18
C MET A 125 -7.25 0.73 2.50
N TYR A 126 -6.53 1.62 3.20
CA TYR A 126 -7.00 2.25 4.43
C TYR A 126 -8.27 3.05 4.18
N LYS A 127 -8.29 3.90 3.15
CA LYS A 127 -9.48 4.65 2.74
C LYS A 127 -10.66 3.74 2.41
N ALA A 128 -10.42 2.62 1.73
CA ALA A 128 -11.47 1.66 1.40
C ALA A 128 -12.06 0.98 2.64
N ILE A 129 -11.24 0.65 3.63
CA ILE A 129 -11.69 0.11 4.92
C ILE A 129 -12.59 1.14 5.64
N LEU A 130 -12.13 2.39 5.77
CA LEU A 130 -12.92 3.44 6.44
C LEU A 130 -14.23 3.73 5.70
N LYS A 131 -14.18 3.80 4.36
CA LYS A 131 -15.38 3.99 3.54
C LYS A 131 -16.42 2.89 3.76
N LYS A 132 -15.98 1.65 4.02
CA LYS A 132 -16.87 0.49 4.18
C LYS A 132 -17.40 0.34 5.60
N TYR A 133 -16.58 0.62 6.61
CA TYR A 133 -16.90 0.30 8.01
C TYR A 133 -17.05 1.54 8.91
N GLY A 134 -16.80 2.74 8.38
CA GLY A 134 -16.84 4.02 9.09
C GLY A 134 -15.46 4.53 9.51
N ASP A 135 -15.34 5.86 9.64
CA ASP A 135 -14.08 6.55 9.88
C ASP A 135 -13.41 6.15 11.21
N SER A 136 -14.21 5.76 12.21
CA SER A 136 -13.71 5.32 13.52
C SER A 136 -13.47 3.81 13.61
N PHE A 137 -13.73 3.02 12.57
CA PHE A 137 -13.71 1.55 12.65
C PHE A 137 -12.36 1.00 13.14
N ILE A 138 -11.26 1.51 12.58
CA ILE A 138 -9.91 1.06 12.92
C ILE A 138 -9.61 1.47 14.37
N GLU A 139 -9.81 2.74 14.73
CA GLU A 139 -9.58 3.22 16.10
C GLU A 139 -10.38 2.41 17.13
N LEU A 140 -11.68 2.23 16.90
CA LEU A 140 -12.54 1.43 17.78
C LEU A 140 -12.12 -0.04 17.86
N THR A 141 -11.59 -0.61 16.77
CA THR A 141 -11.04 -1.98 16.79
C THR A 141 -9.88 -2.07 17.78
N PHE A 142 -8.98 -1.09 17.77
CA PHE A 142 -7.86 -1.05 18.71
C PHE A 142 -8.31 -0.74 20.14
N GLU A 143 -9.19 0.23 20.36
CA GLU A 143 -9.69 0.59 21.70
C GLU A 143 -10.44 -0.58 22.35
N ASN A 144 -11.29 -1.29 21.60
CA ASN A 144 -11.97 -2.48 22.10
C ASN A 144 -10.99 -3.60 22.44
N ALA A 145 -9.98 -3.84 21.59
CA ALA A 145 -8.95 -4.84 21.85
C ALA A 145 -8.13 -4.52 23.11
N LYS A 146 -7.78 -3.25 23.33
CA LYS A 146 -7.13 -2.78 24.57
C LYS A 146 -8.01 -3.02 25.79
N LYS A 147 -9.30 -2.62 25.73
CA LYS A 147 -10.25 -2.80 26.83
C LYS A 147 -10.43 -4.27 27.21
N GLU A 148 -10.60 -5.15 26.23
CA GLU A 148 -10.70 -6.60 26.48
C GLU A 148 -9.41 -7.16 27.08
N PHE A 149 -8.24 -6.74 26.58
CA PHE A 149 -6.96 -7.18 27.13
C PHE A 149 -6.80 -6.81 28.61
N VAL A 150 -7.13 -5.58 28.99
CA VAL A 150 -7.06 -5.10 30.38
C VAL A 150 -8.01 -5.88 31.28
N LYS A 151 -9.22 -6.19 30.80
CA LYS A 151 -10.19 -7.00 31.55
C LYS A 151 -9.66 -8.41 31.83
N GLU A 152 -9.00 -9.03 30.85
CA GLU A 152 -8.42 -10.37 30.98
C GLU A 152 -7.11 -10.39 31.79
N ASN A 153 -6.41 -9.26 31.85
CA ASN A 153 -5.09 -9.14 32.47
C ASN A 153 -5.04 -7.97 33.47
N PRO A 154 -5.85 -8.00 34.55
CA PRO A 154 -6.02 -6.86 35.45
C PRO A 154 -4.75 -6.48 36.24
N LYS A 155 -3.75 -7.37 36.27
CA LYS A 155 -2.46 -7.15 36.94
C LYS A 155 -1.39 -6.56 36.01
N THR A 156 -1.63 -6.51 34.70
CA THR A 156 -0.66 -5.96 33.76
C THR A 156 -0.72 -4.44 33.80
N GLU A 157 0.39 -3.81 34.17
CA GLU A 157 0.52 -2.36 34.14
C GLU A 157 0.86 -1.90 32.72
N LEU A 158 -0.17 -1.47 31.98
CA LEU A 158 -0.01 -0.77 30.71
C LEU A 158 -0.35 0.71 30.91
N THR A 159 0.45 1.58 30.33
CA THR A 159 0.27 3.03 30.38
C THR A 159 0.23 3.58 28.95
N GLU A 160 -0.73 4.46 28.69
CA GLU A 160 -0.86 5.22 27.43
C GLU A 160 -1.03 6.69 27.80
N ASP A 161 -0.22 7.58 27.21
CA ASP A 161 -0.21 9.02 27.51
C ASP A 161 -0.12 9.37 29.02
N GLY A 162 0.63 8.56 29.77
CA GLY A 162 0.81 8.72 31.22
C GLY A 162 -0.36 8.20 32.07
N ILE A 163 -1.40 7.62 31.47
CA ILE A 163 -2.58 7.08 32.16
C ILE A 163 -2.52 5.56 32.18
N LYS A 164 -2.72 4.93 33.36
CA LYS A 164 -2.83 3.47 33.45
C LYS A 164 -4.10 3.01 32.73
N LEU A 165 -3.98 2.07 31.80
CA LEU A 165 -5.12 1.56 31.05
C LEU A 165 -6.16 0.88 31.95
N SER A 166 -5.73 0.27 33.05
CA SER A 166 -6.62 -0.27 34.08
C SER A 166 -7.42 0.79 34.82
N GLU A 167 -6.99 2.05 34.83
CA GLU A 167 -7.77 3.18 35.36
C GLU A 167 -8.69 3.76 34.30
N LYS A 168 -8.21 3.87 33.05
CA LYS A 168 -8.99 4.35 31.90
C LYS A 168 -10.24 3.51 31.62
N TYR A 169 -10.15 2.19 31.79
CA TYR A 169 -11.23 1.25 31.44
C TYR A 169 -12.00 0.67 32.64
N LYS A 170 -11.90 1.29 33.83
CA LYS A 170 -12.71 0.93 35.00
C LYS A 170 -14.21 1.11 34.76
#